data_AF-A0AA38LWQ9-F1
#
_entry.id   AF-A0AA38LWQ9-F1
#
_cell.length_a   1.000
_cell.length_b   1.000
_cell.length_c   1.000
_cell.angle_alpha   90.00
_cell.angle_beta   90.00
_cell.angle_gamma   90.00
#
_symmetry.space_group_name_H-M   'P 1'
#
loop_
_entity.id
_entity.type
_entity.pdbx_description
1 polymer ?
#
loop_
_entity_poly.entity_id
_entity_poly.type
_entity_poly.pdbx_seq_one_letter_code
_entity_poly.pdbx_strand_id
1 'polypeptide(L)'
;MAPTAAPAAAPAPEASAPAVAPAASESAADGPSTTAPAAAEAPAAPLTAPRVPKKRLDPHDPSLEPMSEVMLRRLTTIQKGDNVLLKLPSDSVKAVVASETGLVNLGKFGSFPASLLLGLHFDITYEIYVDTSAPAPSAILAKHGARAETAAQTAGRIMTDRGEGPSAFGQAKGKKAAKKGKEREAIAGGLYKGNPGWRNLLRPLKRSDVVDAVVDDIVETNEFIDDTDMVQQELLTQEEIAAMREQGLSADEIMKAQIARHERFGLKTDFSKEKWRKRKEKKYQQTIHAISPSAHNMTNHYFARSPQSILNLREDTLSQLLTLSHVREGGRYLVVDDTGGLVTAALLERMGSDGRIMTFTEADSPPAWGVLNVMNFSPRELGCVKWLNWMEATEEYERPPLPEEVDMPSISESKTIARQKKHMFQTKELNNTRRELHSGNWDGLILATDLNPIVILNRLGPYLAGSGTITIFSPHLQVLAETLQFCRHDPSYLNANLTESWSRTYQVLPGRTHPMMSTSATGGYILHATKVFVGRFEPDSHVLRHKRQQQEAAKRKRAKAAEADAGPSGEKAGEPAVADQAEQEEDEHMDEAEEVDEMEI
;
A
#
# COMPACT_ATOMS: atom_id res chain seq x y z
N MET A 1 -50.22 -18.43 9.72
CA MET A 1 -50.94 -18.40 8.44
C MET A 1 -49.94 -18.66 7.31
N ALA A 2 -50.13 -19.74 6.57
CA ALA A 2 -49.68 -19.89 5.17
C ALA A 2 -50.86 -19.43 4.26
N PRO A 3 -50.83 -19.43 2.90
CA PRO A 3 -49.86 -19.98 1.93
C PRO A 3 -49.21 -18.86 1.07
N THR A 4 -48.50 -19.04 -0.07
CA THR A 4 -48.54 -19.99 -1.21
C THR A 4 -47.16 -20.30 -1.80
N ALA A 5 -47.10 -21.21 -2.79
CA ALA A 5 -45.86 -21.74 -3.36
C ALA A 5 -45.98 -22.11 -4.86
N ALA A 6 -44.82 -22.29 -5.52
CA ALA A 6 -44.61 -22.97 -6.82
C ALA A 6 -45.20 -22.27 -8.08
N PRO A 7 -44.87 -22.70 -9.33
CA PRO A 7 -44.00 -23.82 -9.73
C PRO A 7 -42.86 -23.46 -10.72
N ALA A 8 -42.09 -24.49 -11.13
CA ALA A 8 -41.05 -24.42 -12.15
C ALA A 8 -41.57 -24.87 -13.54
N ALA A 9 -40.78 -24.62 -14.60
CA ALA A 9 -41.03 -25.17 -15.94
C ALA A 9 -39.74 -25.35 -16.76
N ALA A 10 -39.65 -26.52 -17.42
CA ALA A 10 -38.77 -26.81 -18.56
C ALA A 10 -39.51 -27.83 -19.46
N PRO A 11 -39.32 -27.79 -20.79
CA PRO A 11 -38.88 -29.01 -21.47
C PRO A 11 -37.94 -28.77 -22.68
N ALA A 12 -37.43 -29.86 -23.26
CA ALA A 12 -36.65 -29.93 -24.51
C ALA A 12 -37.59 -30.10 -25.76
N PRO A 13 -37.20 -30.54 -27.00
CA PRO A 13 -36.27 -31.64 -27.35
C PRO A 13 -35.36 -31.40 -28.59
N GLU A 14 -34.89 -32.50 -29.20
CA GLU A 14 -33.75 -32.65 -30.14
C GLU A 14 -34.12 -32.61 -31.65
N ALA A 15 -33.11 -32.38 -32.52
CA ALA A 15 -32.93 -32.88 -33.92
C ALA A 15 -31.89 -31.99 -34.67
N SER A 16 -31.09 -32.43 -35.65
CA SER A 16 -30.69 -33.77 -36.14
C SER A 16 -29.37 -33.66 -36.95
N ALA A 17 -28.72 -34.77 -37.28
CA ALA A 17 -27.55 -34.83 -38.18
C ALA A 17 -27.95 -35.31 -39.60
N PRO A 18 -27.31 -34.80 -40.67
CA PRO A 18 -26.40 -35.64 -41.49
C PRO A 18 -25.24 -34.81 -42.17
N ALA A 19 -24.35 -35.32 -43.02
CA ALA A 19 -23.56 -36.57 -43.10
C ALA A 19 -22.56 -36.49 -44.30
N VAL A 20 -21.37 -37.11 -44.18
CA VAL A 20 -20.54 -37.73 -45.26
C VAL A 20 -20.02 -36.88 -46.46
N ALA A 21 -18.73 -36.49 -46.37
CA ALA A 21 -17.62 -36.78 -47.33
C ALA A 21 -17.63 -36.16 -48.79
N PRO A 22 -16.63 -36.46 -49.67
CA PRO A 22 -15.22 -36.02 -49.58
C PRO A 22 -14.59 -35.52 -50.94
N ALA A 23 -13.24 -35.43 -50.98
CA ALA A 23 -12.34 -35.18 -52.13
C ALA A 23 -12.22 -33.71 -52.61
N ALA A 24 -11.13 -33.26 -53.25
CA ALA A 24 -9.96 -33.99 -53.78
C ALA A 24 -8.60 -33.28 -53.54
N SER A 25 -7.55 -34.08 -53.69
CA SER A 25 -6.18 -33.78 -54.16
C SER A 25 -6.12 -32.80 -55.36
N GLU A 26 -5.02 -32.11 -55.68
CA GLU A 26 -3.63 -32.55 -55.99
C GLU A 26 -2.61 -31.40 -55.68
N SER A 27 -1.38 -31.62 -55.19
CA SER A 27 -0.09 -31.83 -55.91
C SER A 27 0.14 -30.98 -57.19
N ALA A 28 1.33 -30.47 -57.53
CA ALA A 28 2.71 -30.69 -57.05
C ALA A 28 3.55 -29.37 -57.14
N ALA A 29 4.53 -29.09 -56.27
CA ALA A 29 5.99 -29.40 -56.34
C ALA A 29 6.85 -28.50 -57.26
N ASP A 30 8.06 -28.18 -56.78
CA ASP A 30 9.35 -27.75 -57.41
C ASP A 30 9.40 -27.02 -58.78
N GLY A 31 10.34 -26.10 -59.06
CA GLY A 31 11.61 -25.80 -58.38
C GLY A 31 12.38 -24.60 -58.98
N PRO A 32 13.67 -24.38 -58.64
CA PRO A 32 14.27 -23.04 -58.66
C PRO A 32 15.42 -22.80 -59.68
N SER A 33 15.74 -21.53 -59.97
CA SER A 33 17.10 -21.09 -60.37
C SER A 33 17.37 -19.57 -60.20
N THR A 34 18.52 -19.25 -59.59
CA THR A 34 19.57 -18.23 -59.92
C THR A 34 19.25 -16.99 -60.83
N THR A 35 19.84 -15.79 -60.69
CA THR A 35 21.11 -15.35 -60.04
C THR A 35 21.14 -13.82 -59.75
N ALA A 36 22.18 -13.34 -59.04
CA ALA A 36 22.47 -11.93 -58.69
C ALA A 36 23.25 -11.16 -59.82
N PRO A 37 23.82 -9.93 -59.65
CA PRO A 37 23.83 -9.00 -58.50
C PRO A 37 23.72 -7.46 -58.80
N ALA A 38 23.71 -6.66 -57.72
CA ALA A 38 24.31 -5.33 -57.53
C ALA A 38 24.02 -4.10 -58.44
N ALA A 39 23.44 -3.06 -57.82
CA ALA A 39 23.85 -1.66 -57.92
C ALA A 39 23.46 -0.93 -56.60
N ALA A 40 24.08 0.21 -56.26
CA ALA A 40 23.86 0.89 -54.98
C ALA A 40 23.71 2.42 -55.15
N GLU A 41 22.68 3.00 -54.52
CA GLU A 41 22.58 4.45 -54.32
C GLU A 41 21.66 4.77 -53.13
N ALA A 42 21.98 5.84 -52.38
CA ALA A 42 21.24 6.33 -51.21
C ALA A 42 21.75 7.75 -50.82
N PRO A 43 21.03 8.55 -50.01
CA PRO A 43 19.62 8.41 -49.57
C PRO A 43 18.75 9.65 -49.92
N ALA A 44 17.43 9.52 -49.81
CA ALA A 44 16.51 10.65 -49.74
C ALA A 44 15.73 10.63 -48.40
N ALA A 45 15.66 11.76 -47.70
CA ALA A 45 15.14 11.82 -46.33
C ALA A 45 13.59 11.83 -46.26
N PRO A 46 12.96 11.20 -45.25
CA PRO A 46 11.51 11.11 -45.14
C PRO A 46 10.88 12.37 -44.52
N LEU A 47 9.75 12.83 -45.08
CA LEU A 47 8.90 13.82 -44.41
C LEU A 47 8.06 13.16 -43.31
N THR A 48 8.10 13.76 -42.11
CA THR A 48 7.69 13.12 -40.85
C THR A 48 6.24 13.39 -40.45
N ALA A 49 5.60 12.38 -39.84
CA ALA A 49 4.52 12.58 -38.88
C ALA A 49 4.77 11.70 -37.64
N PRO A 50 5.30 12.24 -36.53
CA PRO A 50 5.73 11.42 -35.38
C PRO A 50 4.54 10.91 -34.57
N ARG A 51 4.08 9.69 -34.89
CA ARG A 51 3.25 8.91 -33.96
C ARG A 51 4.13 8.40 -32.83
N VAL A 52 4.14 9.12 -31.71
CA VAL A 52 4.83 8.70 -30.47
C VAL A 52 4.37 7.29 -30.07
N PRO A 53 5.23 6.26 -30.16
CA PRO A 53 5.00 5.03 -29.43
C PRO A 53 5.21 5.34 -27.96
N LYS A 54 4.49 4.67 -27.05
CA LYS A 54 5.01 4.54 -25.68
C LYS A 54 6.21 3.60 -25.73
N LYS A 55 7.37 4.12 -26.15
CA LYS A 55 8.68 3.45 -26.07
C LYS A 55 8.80 2.95 -24.63
N ARG A 56 9.12 1.67 -24.42
CA ARG A 56 9.60 1.25 -23.10
C ARG A 56 10.86 2.07 -22.85
N LEU A 57 10.85 2.86 -21.79
CA LEU A 57 11.99 3.70 -21.43
C LEU A 57 13.08 2.76 -20.93
N ASP A 58 14.11 2.55 -21.75
CA ASP A 58 15.26 1.73 -21.38
C ASP A 58 15.88 2.36 -20.11
N PRO A 59 16.06 1.63 -18.99
CA PRO A 59 16.44 2.25 -17.71
C PRO A 59 17.76 3.03 -17.74
N HIS A 60 18.62 2.73 -18.72
CA HIS A 60 19.92 3.33 -18.97
C HIS A 60 19.98 4.19 -20.25
N ASP A 61 18.85 4.65 -20.80
CA ASP A 61 18.83 5.64 -21.88
C ASP A 61 19.42 6.98 -21.34
N PRO A 62 20.60 7.44 -21.81
CA PRO A 62 21.31 8.58 -21.21
C PRO A 62 20.64 9.93 -21.51
N SER A 63 19.53 9.94 -22.24
CA SER A 63 18.68 11.13 -22.43
C SER A 63 17.66 11.36 -21.30
N LEU A 64 17.57 10.45 -20.32
CA LEU A 64 16.62 10.51 -19.20
C LEU A 64 17.29 11.00 -17.91
N GLU A 65 16.60 11.88 -17.17
CA GLU A 65 16.97 12.27 -15.80
C GLU A 65 17.22 11.02 -14.94
N PRO A 66 18.26 10.97 -14.10
CA PRO A 66 18.53 9.81 -13.25
C PRO A 66 17.40 9.62 -12.21
N MET A 67 17.08 8.37 -11.87
CA MET A 67 15.94 8.07 -10.98
C MET A 67 16.05 8.78 -9.62
N SER A 68 17.28 8.91 -9.09
CA SER A 68 17.58 9.65 -7.87
C SER A 68 17.13 11.11 -7.89
N GLU A 69 17.27 11.81 -9.03
CA GLU A 69 16.80 13.20 -9.16
C GLU A 69 15.28 13.29 -9.25
N VAL A 70 14.62 12.33 -9.93
CA VAL A 70 13.16 12.25 -10.00
C VAL A 70 12.57 12.01 -8.60
N MET A 71 13.14 11.07 -7.85
CA MET A 71 12.76 10.76 -6.48
C MET A 71 13.03 11.93 -5.52
N LEU A 72 14.22 12.54 -5.59
CA LEU A 72 14.58 13.72 -4.80
C LEU A 72 13.56 14.83 -5.04
N ARG A 73 13.29 15.17 -6.30
CA ARG A 73 12.36 16.25 -6.68
C ARG A 73 10.95 16.03 -6.13
N ARG A 74 10.44 14.79 -6.17
CA ARG A 74 9.15 14.39 -5.57
C ARG A 74 9.15 14.55 -4.05
N LEU A 75 10.26 14.25 -3.38
CA LEU A 75 10.36 14.31 -1.91
C LEU A 75 10.64 15.73 -1.39
N THR A 76 11.33 16.59 -2.15
CA THR A 76 11.73 17.93 -1.70
C THR A 76 10.78 19.04 -2.10
N THR A 77 10.16 18.98 -3.30
CA THR A 77 9.50 20.14 -3.93
C THR A 77 8.15 19.81 -4.56
N ILE A 78 7.15 20.65 -4.28
CA ILE A 78 5.78 20.50 -4.79
C ILE A 78 5.70 20.89 -6.28
N GLN A 79 5.24 19.96 -7.12
CA GLN A 79 5.04 20.14 -8.55
C GLN A 79 3.55 20.27 -8.93
N LYS A 80 3.28 20.56 -10.22
CA LYS A 80 1.93 20.68 -10.76
C LYS A 80 1.29 19.30 -10.93
N GLY A 81 0.18 19.08 -10.24
CA GLY A 81 -0.54 17.80 -10.23
C GLY A 81 -0.26 16.94 -9.00
N ASP A 82 0.71 17.33 -8.18
CA ASP A 82 1.08 16.60 -6.96
C ASP A 82 -0.02 16.67 -5.91
N ASN A 83 -0.22 15.56 -5.21
CA ASN A 83 -0.98 15.51 -3.97
C ASN A 83 -0.11 16.08 -2.84
N VAL A 84 -0.71 16.88 -1.95
CA VAL A 84 -0.04 17.52 -0.82
C VAL A 84 -0.89 17.34 0.44
N LEU A 85 -0.25 17.00 1.55
CA LEU A 85 -0.88 16.91 2.86
C LEU A 85 -0.65 18.23 3.62
N LEU A 86 -1.63 19.12 3.65
CA LEU A 86 -1.53 20.36 4.42
C LEU A 86 -1.93 20.11 5.89
N LYS A 87 -0.95 19.94 6.78
CA LYS A 87 -1.20 19.92 8.22
C LYS A 87 -1.54 21.33 8.70
N LEU A 88 -2.66 21.45 9.40
CA LEU A 88 -3.16 22.70 9.96
C LEU A 88 -2.69 22.89 11.42
N PRO A 89 -2.79 24.10 12.00
CA PRO A 89 -2.50 24.35 13.41
C PRO A 89 -3.40 23.53 14.34
N SER A 90 -4.57 23.09 13.87
CA SER A 90 -5.44 22.13 14.55
C SER A 90 -4.88 20.70 14.66
N ASP A 91 -3.67 20.43 14.15
CA ASP A 91 -3.06 19.12 13.85
C ASP A 91 -3.80 18.26 12.81
N SER A 92 -5.02 18.63 12.42
CA SER A 92 -5.75 17.97 11.33
C SER A 92 -5.12 18.23 9.97
N VAL A 93 -5.04 17.18 9.15
CA VAL A 93 -4.40 17.19 7.83
C VAL A 93 -5.45 17.31 6.72
N LYS A 94 -5.24 18.24 5.78
CA LYS A 94 -6.07 18.42 4.58
C LYS A 94 -5.34 17.97 3.32
N ALA A 95 -5.94 16.98 2.66
CA ALA A 95 -5.62 16.53 1.32
C ALA A 95 -5.92 17.62 0.27
N VAL A 96 -4.93 18.04 -0.51
CA VAL A 96 -5.05 19.02 -1.60
C VAL A 96 -4.24 18.54 -2.81
N VAL A 97 -4.65 18.91 -4.04
CA VAL A 97 -3.86 18.71 -5.26
C VAL A 97 -3.31 20.07 -5.69
N ALA A 98 -2.01 20.15 -5.98
CA ALA A 98 -1.32 21.38 -6.37
C ALA A 98 -1.64 21.74 -7.84
N SER A 99 -2.26 22.90 -8.07
CA SER A 99 -2.73 23.33 -9.38
C SER A 99 -2.41 24.80 -9.66
N GLU A 100 -2.14 25.14 -10.92
CA GLU A 100 -1.94 26.54 -11.35
C GLU A 100 -3.19 27.41 -11.20
N THR A 101 -4.37 26.79 -11.12
CA THR A 101 -5.68 27.45 -11.06
C THR A 101 -6.49 26.95 -9.86
N GLY A 102 -7.37 27.81 -9.34
CA GLY A 102 -8.21 27.51 -8.18
C GLY A 102 -7.70 28.11 -6.86
N LEU A 103 -8.53 27.97 -5.82
CA LEU A 103 -8.33 28.55 -4.50
C LEU A 103 -8.41 27.44 -3.44
N VAL A 104 -7.36 27.29 -2.64
CA VAL A 104 -7.29 26.31 -1.54
C VAL A 104 -8.04 26.89 -0.34
N ASN A 105 -9.14 26.27 0.08
CA ASN A 105 -9.98 26.76 1.18
C ASN A 105 -9.76 25.95 2.47
N LEU A 106 -9.09 26.57 3.45
CA LEU A 106 -8.78 25.92 4.73
C LEU A 106 -9.82 26.19 5.81
N GLY A 107 -10.69 27.19 5.63
CA GLY A 107 -11.81 27.51 6.52
C GLY A 107 -11.40 28.60 7.50
N LYS A 108 -11.50 28.34 8.81
CA LYS A 108 -11.13 29.31 9.88
C LYS A 108 -9.65 29.76 9.88
N PHE A 109 -8.82 29.09 9.08
CA PHE A 109 -7.39 29.35 8.86
C PHE A 109 -7.12 30.11 7.54
N GLY A 110 -8.17 30.61 6.87
CA GLY A 110 -8.06 31.34 5.61
C GLY A 110 -8.12 30.46 4.36
N SER A 111 -7.67 31.06 3.25
CA SER A 111 -7.59 30.47 1.92
C SER A 111 -6.52 31.18 1.09
N PHE A 112 -5.99 30.56 0.04
CA PHE A 112 -4.94 31.14 -0.82
C PHE A 112 -4.97 30.53 -2.24
N PRO A 113 -4.37 31.17 -3.27
CA PRO A 113 -4.33 30.64 -4.64
C PRO A 113 -3.51 29.35 -4.72
N ALA A 114 -4.05 28.31 -5.36
CA ALA A 114 -3.38 27.00 -5.43
C ALA A 114 -1.99 27.04 -6.11
N SER A 115 -1.79 28.01 -7.00
CA SER A 115 -0.51 28.27 -7.68
C SER A 115 0.64 28.61 -6.72
N LEU A 116 0.36 29.13 -5.52
CA LEU A 116 1.39 29.46 -4.53
C LEU A 116 2.01 28.23 -3.86
N LEU A 117 1.47 27.01 -4.06
CA LEU A 117 2.11 25.77 -3.62
C LEU A 117 3.26 25.34 -4.53
N LEU A 118 3.26 25.78 -5.79
CA LEU A 118 4.19 25.28 -6.81
C LEU A 118 5.62 25.78 -6.55
N GLY A 119 6.57 24.86 -6.41
CA GLY A 119 7.96 25.17 -6.04
C GLY A 119 8.19 25.45 -4.55
N LEU A 120 7.16 25.37 -3.71
CA LEU A 120 7.38 25.28 -2.26
C LEU A 120 8.00 23.94 -1.90
N HIS A 121 8.70 23.91 -0.76
CA HIS A 121 9.34 22.71 -0.26
C HIS A 121 8.44 22.00 0.75
N PHE A 122 8.55 20.67 0.81
CA PHE A 122 7.90 19.89 1.85
C PHE A 122 8.55 20.12 3.23
N ASP A 123 7.79 19.81 4.27
CA ASP A 123 8.15 19.86 5.69
C ASP A 123 8.59 21.26 6.21
N ILE A 124 8.25 22.30 5.43
CA ILE A 124 8.31 23.71 5.85
C ILE A 124 6.92 24.20 6.27
N THR A 125 6.88 24.97 7.36
CA THR A 125 5.69 25.71 7.78
C THR A 125 5.65 27.07 7.11
N TYR A 126 4.54 27.36 6.41
CA TYR A 126 4.27 28.62 5.75
C TYR A 126 3.16 29.40 6.47
N GLU A 127 3.31 30.71 6.54
CA GLU A 127 2.34 31.66 7.06
C GLU A 127 1.52 32.25 5.90
N ILE A 128 0.19 32.22 6.03
CA ILE A 128 -0.76 32.89 5.15
C ILE A 128 -0.91 34.33 5.64
N TYR A 129 -0.63 35.31 4.79
CA TYR A 129 -0.75 36.73 5.12
C TYR A 129 -1.34 37.53 3.95
N VAL A 130 -2.03 38.64 4.26
CA VAL A 130 -2.42 39.65 3.27
C VAL A 130 -1.25 40.61 3.09
N ASP A 131 -0.80 40.83 1.87
CA ASP A 131 0.05 41.98 1.57
C ASP A 131 -0.83 43.23 1.44
N THR A 132 -0.68 44.15 2.39
CA THR A 132 -1.37 45.45 2.44
C THR A 132 -0.63 46.53 1.66
N SER A 133 0.63 46.29 1.29
CA SER A 133 1.46 47.21 0.49
C SER A 133 1.34 46.96 -1.02
N ALA A 134 0.99 45.73 -1.42
CA ALA A 134 0.79 45.37 -2.81
C ALA A 134 -0.51 45.97 -3.41
N PRO A 135 -0.45 46.58 -4.62
CA PRO A 135 -1.65 46.99 -5.34
C PRO A 135 -2.51 45.79 -5.76
N ALA A 136 -3.77 46.06 -6.13
CA ALA A 136 -4.76 45.03 -6.49
C ALA A 136 -4.25 44.03 -7.57
N PRO A 137 -4.69 42.75 -7.53
CA PRO A 137 -3.93 41.62 -8.11
C PRO A 137 -3.92 41.49 -9.66
N SER A 138 -4.12 42.57 -10.41
CA SER A 138 -3.93 42.57 -11.87
C SER A 138 -2.49 42.24 -12.28
N ALA A 139 -1.49 42.68 -11.50
CA ALA A 139 -0.07 42.52 -11.84
C ALA A 139 0.46 41.07 -11.70
N ILE A 140 0.04 40.34 -10.65
CA ILE A 140 0.50 38.96 -10.40
C ILE A 140 -0.16 38.00 -11.39
N LEU A 141 -1.46 38.18 -11.67
CA LEU A 141 -2.17 37.40 -12.69
C LEU A 141 -1.63 37.65 -14.10
N ALA A 142 -1.22 38.87 -14.44
CA ALA A 142 -0.69 39.18 -15.78
C ALA A 142 0.54 38.35 -16.17
N LYS A 143 1.47 38.09 -15.23
CA LYS A 143 2.70 37.31 -15.51
C LYS A 143 2.44 35.81 -15.75
N HIS A 144 1.33 35.25 -15.26
CA HIS A 144 0.99 33.83 -15.45
C HIS A 144 -0.12 33.61 -16.50
N GLY A 145 -1.08 34.54 -16.61
CA GLY A 145 -2.19 34.44 -17.56
C GLY A 145 -1.75 34.46 -19.03
N ALA A 146 -0.72 35.25 -19.37
CA ALA A 146 -0.21 35.38 -20.74
C ALA A 146 0.34 34.08 -21.36
N ARG A 147 0.56 33.02 -20.57
CA ARG A 147 0.99 31.69 -21.05
C ARG A 147 -0.19 30.70 -21.22
N ALA A 148 -1.39 31.04 -20.77
CA ALA A 148 -2.55 30.15 -20.82
C ALA A 148 -3.26 30.17 -22.19
N GLU A 149 -3.31 31.32 -22.86
CA GLU A 149 -4.09 31.51 -24.10
C GLU A 149 -3.55 30.70 -25.28
N THR A 150 -2.22 30.53 -25.38
CA THR A 150 -1.57 29.75 -26.44
C THR A 150 -1.63 28.24 -26.21
N ALA A 151 -1.78 27.77 -24.97
CA ALA A 151 -1.88 26.33 -24.66
C ALA A 151 -3.29 25.75 -24.93
N ALA A 152 -4.32 26.60 -24.91
CA ALA A 152 -5.73 26.19 -24.97
C ALA A 152 -6.16 25.55 -26.31
N GLN A 153 -5.43 25.80 -27.40
CA GLN A 153 -5.79 25.31 -28.74
C GLN A 153 -5.33 23.86 -29.02
N THR A 154 -4.34 23.34 -28.29
CA THR A 154 -3.73 22.02 -28.58
C THR A 154 -4.31 20.87 -27.75
N ALA A 155 -4.94 21.14 -26.61
CA ALA A 155 -5.46 20.12 -25.69
C ALA A 155 -6.75 19.40 -26.17
N GLY A 156 -7.05 19.41 -27.47
CA GLY A 156 -8.31 18.96 -28.08
C GLY A 156 -8.53 17.46 -28.18
N ARG A 157 -7.74 16.61 -27.51
CA ARG A 157 -7.95 15.14 -27.49
C ARG A 157 -7.19 14.43 -26.37
N ILE A 158 -7.93 13.94 -25.38
CA ILE A 158 -7.79 12.62 -24.73
C ILE A 158 -9.05 12.42 -23.87
N MET A 159 -9.80 11.36 -24.17
CA MET A 159 -10.82 10.82 -23.27
C MET A 159 -10.39 9.39 -22.95
N THR A 160 -10.28 9.07 -21.68
CA THR A 160 -10.44 7.70 -21.20
C THR A 160 -11.35 7.71 -19.99
N ASP A 161 -12.20 6.70 -19.92
CA ASP A 161 -13.15 6.48 -18.84
C ASP A 161 -12.43 6.32 -17.49
N ARG A 162 -13.10 6.67 -16.40
CA ARG A 162 -12.61 6.45 -15.04
C ARG A 162 -13.80 6.13 -14.15
N GLY A 163 -14.02 4.82 -13.95
CA GLY A 163 -15.16 4.26 -13.23
C GLY A 163 -15.31 4.78 -11.80
N GLU A 164 -16.52 4.67 -11.26
CA GLU A 164 -16.88 5.26 -9.98
C GLU A 164 -16.38 4.41 -8.80
N GLY A 165 -15.36 4.91 -8.11
CA GLY A 165 -14.82 4.35 -6.86
C GLY A 165 -14.98 5.31 -5.68
N PRO A 166 -14.76 4.84 -4.43
CA PRO A 166 -15.06 5.62 -3.23
C PRO A 166 -14.18 6.88 -3.08
N SER A 167 -14.83 8.05 -3.09
CA SER A 167 -14.35 9.34 -2.55
C SER A 167 -12.85 9.65 -2.70
N ALA A 168 -12.41 9.93 -3.94
CA ALA A 168 -11.02 10.31 -4.24
C ALA A 168 -10.45 11.44 -3.36
N PHE A 169 -9.12 11.39 -3.16
CA PHE A 169 -8.33 12.33 -2.36
C PHE A 169 -8.67 13.81 -2.66
N GLY A 170 -8.92 14.60 -1.61
CA GLY A 170 -9.26 16.02 -1.69
C GLY A 170 -10.65 16.37 -2.28
N GLN A 171 -11.39 15.42 -2.88
CA GLN A 171 -12.64 15.74 -3.59
C GLN A 171 -13.86 15.76 -2.66
N ALA A 172 -14.66 16.83 -2.74
CA ALA A 172 -15.98 16.90 -2.12
C ALA A 172 -17.00 16.03 -2.89
N LYS A 173 -18.03 15.53 -2.21
CA LYS A 173 -19.13 14.75 -2.83
C LYS A 173 -19.95 15.60 -3.81
N GLY A 174 -19.51 15.65 -5.06
CA GLY A 174 -20.18 16.42 -6.13
C GLY A 174 -21.44 15.74 -6.64
N LYS A 175 -22.62 16.35 -6.43
CA LYS A 175 -23.86 15.98 -7.12
C LYS A 175 -23.72 16.25 -8.62
N LYS A 176 -23.50 15.21 -9.44
CA LYS A 176 -23.40 15.32 -10.91
C LYS A 176 -24.78 15.29 -11.58
N ALA A 177 -25.32 16.45 -11.93
CA ALA A 177 -26.24 16.61 -13.06
C ALA A 177 -26.27 18.08 -13.54
N ALA A 178 -26.52 18.30 -14.84
CA ALA A 178 -27.02 19.56 -15.41
C ALA A 178 -26.31 20.89 -15.04
N LYS A 179 -24.97 21.02 -15.17
CA LYS A 179 -24.32 22.35 -15.22
C LYS A 179 -23.20 22.55 -16.26
N LYS A 180 -22.95 21.56 -17.12
CA LYS A 180 -21.78 21.51 -18.04
C LYS A 180 -21.72 22.63 -19.11
N GLY A 181 -22.80 23.40 -19.29
CA GLY A 181 -22.81 24.59 -20.16
C GLY A 181 -22.32 25.88 -19.50
N LYS A 182 -22.50 26.04 -18.18
CA LYS A 182 -22.31 27.34 -17.49
C LYS A 182 -20.89 27.56 -16.92
N GLU A 183 -19.98 26.66 -17.24
CA GLU A 183 -18.60 26.65 -16.73
C GLU A 183 -17.61 27.33 -17.69
N ARG A 184 -17.91 27.35 -19.00
CA ARG A 184 -17.08 28.04 -20.01
C ARG A 184 -17.18 29.57 -19.93
N GLU A 185 -18.36 30.12 -19.62
CA GLU A 185 -18.53 31.56 -19.40
C GLU A 185 -17.98 32.01 -18.04
N ALA A 186 -17.96 31.13 -17.03
CA ALA A 186 -17.50 31.47 -15.67
C ALA A 186 -16.00 31.80 -15.57
N ILE A 187 -15.21 31.41 -16.58
CA ILE A 187 -13.76 31.68 -16.66
C ILE A 187 -13.50 33.13 -17.12
N ALA A 188 -14.40 33.71 -17.91
CA ALA A 188 -14.25 35.05 -18.51
C ALA A 188 -14.94 36.14 -17.64
N GLY A 189 -14.24 36.59 -16.59
CA GLY A 189 -14.52 37.91 -15.99
C GLY A 189 -15.73 38.02 -15.06
N GLY A 190 -15.78 37.23 -13.98
CA GLY A 190 -16.77 37.44 -12.91
C GLY A 190 -16.32 37.03 -11.52
N LEU A 191 -15.96 35.75 -11.34
CA LEU A 191 -15.84 35.14 -10.01
C LEU A 191 -14.61 35.58 -9.18
N TYR A 192 -13.60 36.20 -9.81
CA TYR A 192 -12.33 36.56 -9.18
C TYR A 192 -12.41 37.75 -8.21
N LYS A 193 -13.47 38.57 -8.25
CA LYS A 193 -13.52 39.86 -7.52
C LYS A 193 -14.04 39.80 -6.07
N GLY A 194 -14.54 38.65 -5.60
CA GLY A 194 -15.30 38.59 -4.34
C GLY A 194 -14.66 37.87 -3.13
N ASN A 195 -13.64 37.02 -3.32
CA ASN A 195 -13.08 36.21 -2.22
C ASN A 195 -11.72 36.78 -1.76
N PRO A 196 -11.58 37.19 -0.47
CA PRO A 196 -10.31 37.72 0.06
C PRO A 196 -9.10 36.81 -0.13
N GLY A 197 -9.30 35.48 -0.19
CA GLY A 197 -8.23 34.50 -0.37
C GLY A 197 -7.38 34.68 -1.63
N TRP A 198 -7.89 35.37 -2.67
CA TRP A 198 -7.07 35.71 -3.85
C TRP A 198 -5.99 36.78 -3.58
N ARG A 199 -6.03 37.47 -2.43
CA ARG A 199 -5.01 38.43 -1.98
C ARG A 199 -3.97 37.82 -1.04
N ASN A 200 -4.18 36.59 -0.59
CA ASN A 200 -3.36 35.96 0.42
C ASN A 200 -2.11 35.34 -0.20
N LEU A 201 -0.95 35.66 0.38
CA LEU A 201 0.35 35.14 -0.01
C LEU A 201 0.86 34.14 1.05
N LEU A 202 1.81 33.31 0.63
CA LEU A 202 2.53 32.37 1.50
C LEU A 202 3.96 32.87 1.69
N ARG A 203 4.45 32.87 2.93
CA ARG A 203 5.88 33.06 3.27
C ARG A 203 6.32 31.98 4.25
N PRO A 204 7.59 31.53 4.26
CA PRO A 204 8.09 30.69 5.34
C PRO A 204 7.84 31.36 6.70
N LEU A 205 7.31 30.60 7.66
CA LEU A 205 7.07 31.12 9.00
C LEU A 205 8.42 31.50 9.64
N LYS A 206 8.52 32.74 10.14
CA LYS A 206 9.70 33.19 10.88
C LYS A 206 9.84 32.32 12.14
N ARG A 207 11.08 31.89 12.44
CA ARG A 207 11.37 31.27 13.73
C ARG A 207 11.10 32.30 14.83
N SER A 208 10.18 31.98 15.74
CA SER A 208 10.06 32.64 17.04
C SER A 208 10.95 31.93 18.04
N ASP A 209 11.47 32.67 19.00
CA ASP A 209 12.22 32.07 20.11
C ASP A 209 11.28 31.23 20.98
N VAL A 210 11.71 30.01 21.31
CA VAL A 210 10.94 29.12 22.18
C VAL A 210 11.12 29.60 23.62
N VAL A 211 10.21 30.46 24.05
CA VAL A 211 10.09 30.86 25.46
C VAL A 211 9.47 29.70 26.24
N ASP A 212 10.33 28.74 26.60
CA ASP A 212 10.02 27.68 27.56
C ASP A 212 9.69 28.29 28.94
N ALA A 213 8.84 27.59 29.68
CA ALA A 213 8.47 28.00 31.04
C ALA A 213 9.64 27.70 32.01
N VAL A 214 10.03 28.70 32.80
CA VAL A 214 10.97 28.51 33.91
C VAL A 214 10.32 27.55 34.92
N VAL A 215 11.07 26.55 35.37
CA VAL A 215 10.55 25.45 36.19
C VAL A 215 10.66 25.75 37.69
N ASP A 216 11.65 26.55 38.09
CA ASP A 216 12.17 26.54 39.47
C ASP A 216 11.53 27.57 40.41
N ASP A 217 10.84 28.60 39.89
CA ASP A 217 10.29 29.74 40.65
C ASP A 217 8.77 29.93 40.50
N ILE A 218 7.98 28.84 40.44
CA ILE A 218 6.51 28.94 40.29
C ILE A 218 5.85 29.36 41.61
N VAL A 219 5.64 30.67 41.77
CA VAL A 219 4.97 31.28 42.94
C VAL A 219 3.45 31.39 42.76
N GLU A 220 2.92 31.44 41.52
CA GLU A 220 1.49 31.73 41.34
C GLU A 220 0.58 30.53 41.57
N THR A 221 -0.56 30.77 42.23
CA THR A 221 -1.56 29.76 42.59
C THR A 221 -2.89 30.06 41.87
N ASN A 222 -3.69 29.02 41.62
CA ASN A 222 -5.03 29.19 41.06
C ASN A 222 -6.11 29.47 42.13
N GLU A 223 -5.73 29.77 43.37
CA GLU A 223 -6.66 29.89 44.51
C GLU A 223 -7.54 31.15 44.43
N PHE A 224 -7.07 32.19 43.73
CA PHE A 224 -7.80 33.45 43.49
C PHE A 224 -8.35 33.57 42.06
N ILE A 225 -8.61 32.44 41.38
CA ILE A 225 -9.10 32.42 39.99
C ILE A 225 -10.52 31.84 39.93
N ASP A 226 -11.52 32.69 40.12
CA ASP A 226 -12.93 32.35 39.88
C ASP A 226 -13.29 32.47 38.38
N ASP A 227 -13.93 31.43 37.82
CA ASP A 227 -14.52 31.43 36.47
C ASP A 227 -16.02 31.84 36.51
N THR A 228 -16.33 33.04 37.02
CA THR A 228 -17.73 33.55 37.07
C THR A 228 -18.19 34.17 35.75
N ASP A 229 -19.49 34.14 35.47
CA ASP A 229 -20.07 34.70 34.23
C ASP A 229 -19.78 36.20 34.03
N MET A 230 -19.64 36.97 35.13
CA MET A 230 -19.28 38.39 35.09
C MET A 230 -17.87 38.58 34.53
N VAL A 231 -16.89 37.83 35.05
CA VAL A 231 -15.50 37.83 34.57
C VAL A 231 -15.40 37.34 33.12
N GLN A 232 -16.30 36.43 32.69
CA GLN A 232 -16.36 36.02 31.28
C GLN A 232 -16.91 37.10 30.34
N GLN A 233 -17.80 37.98 30.82
CA GLN A 233 -18.36 39.10 30.04
C GLN A 233 -17.37 40.27 29.88
N GLU A 234 -16.45 40.44 30.82
CA GLU A 234 -15.37 41.44 30.76
C GLU A 234 -14.34 41.13 29.66
N LEU A 235 -14.17 39.85 29.30
CA LEU A 235 -13.22 39.41 28.26
C LEU A 235 -13.61 39.86 26.85
N LEU A 236 -12.62 39.79 25.94
CA LEU A 236 -12.79 40.14 24.52
C LEU A 236 -13.78 39.18 23.83
N THR A 237 -14.85 39.72 23.24
CA THR A 237 -15.98 38.95 22.70
C THR A 237 -15.63 38.23 21.40
N GLN A 238 -16.45 37.26 20.99
CA GLN A 238 -16.23 36.53 19.73
C GLN A 238 -16.37 37.43 18.49
N GLU A 239 -17.18 38.50 18.59
CA GLU A 239 -17.41 39.47 17.52
C GLU A 239 -16.26 40.47 17.40
N GLU A 240 -15.74 40.99 18.53
CA GLU A 240 -14.51 41.80 18.55
C GLU A 240 -13.33 41.00 17.96
N ILE A 241 -13.22 39.71 18.32
CA ILE A 241 -12.21 38.79 17.80
C ILE A 241 -12.40 38.51 16.29
N ALA A 242 -13.63 38.54 15.78
CA ALA A 242 -13.90 38.41 14.34
C ALA A 242 -13.50 39.70 13.60
N ALA A 243 -13.88 40.87 14.12
CA ALA A 243 -13.51 42.17 13.57
C ALA A 243 -11.98 42.35 13.51
N MET A 244 -11.24 41.95 14.54
CA MET A 244 -9.76 41.97 14.52
C MET A 244 -9.16 41.07 13.43
N ARG A 245 -9.78 39.92 13.14
CA ARG A 245 -9.36 39.04 12.03
C ARG A 245 -9.67 39.65 10.66
N GLU A 246 -10.80 40.32 10.51
CA GLU A 246 -11.19 41.00 9.26
C GLU A 246 -10.34 42.24 8.99
N GLN A 247 -9.89 42.93 10.03
CA GLN A 247 -8.88 43.99 9.97
C GLN A 247 -7.48 43.49 9.59
N GLY A 248 -7.24 42.17 9.59
CA GLY A 248 -5.97 41.56 9.20
C GLY A 248 -4.88 41.58 10.30
N LEU A 249 -5.25 41.80 11.57
CA LEU A 249 -4.31 41.78 12.68
C LEU A 249 -3.68 40.39 12.86
N SER A 250 -2.41 40.38 13.28
CA SER A 250 -1.65 39.15 13.54
C SER A 250 -2.28 38.33 14.67
N ALA A 251 -2.10 37.01 14.61
CA ALA A 251 -2.45 36.10 15.70
C ALA A 251 -1.79 36.53 17.03
N ASP A 252 -0.57 37.06 16.97
CA ASP A 252 0.17 37.54 18.15
C ASP A 252 -0.41 38.83 18.73
N GLU A 253 -0.95 39.70 17.88
CA GLU A 253 -1.60 40.95 18.28
C GLU A 253 -2.96 40.65 18.92
N ILE A 254 -3.72 39.72 18.34
CA ILE A 254 -4.96 39.19 18.92
C ILE A 254 -4.69 38.50 20.28
N MET A 255 -3.57 37.78 20.42
CA MET A 255 -3.17 37.20 21.71
C MET A 255 -2.76 38.28 22.73
N LYS A 256 -1.99 39.29 22.34
CA LYS A 256 -1.61 40.42 23.22
C LYS A 256 -2.84 41.20 23.69
N ALA A 257 -3.80 41.49 22.81
CA ALA A 257 -5.07 42.15 23.17
C ALA A 257 -5.89 41.32 24.17
N GLN A 258 -5.94 39.99 23.99
CA GLN A 258 -6.63 39.09 24.93
C GLN A 258 -5.91 38.94 26.28
N ILE A 259 -4.60 39.13 26.36
CA ILE A 259 -3.85 39.19 27.63
C ILE A 259 -4.11 40.54 28.32
N ALA A 260 -4.03 41.66 27.58
CA ALA A 260 -4.21 43.00 28.10
C ALA A 260 -5.63 43.25 28.68
N ARG A 261 -6.66 42.60 28.12
CA ARG A 261 -8.05 42.65 28.63
C ARG A 261 -8.37 41.58 29.69
N HIS A 262 -7.39 40.79 30.13
CA HIS A 262 -7.59 39.72 31.11
C HIS A 262 -6.77 40.02 32.37
N GLU A 263 -7.28 40.85 33.28
CA GLU A 263 -6.58 41.27 34.50
C GLU A 263 -5.99 40.10 35.30
N ARG A 264 -6.81 39.06 35.52
CA ARG A 264 -6.43 37.81 36.22
C ARG A 264 -5.48 36.88 35.43
N PHE A 265 -4.76 37.37 34.42
CA PHE A 265 -3.82 36.56 33.63
C PHE A 265 -2.47 36.41 34.33
N GLY A 266 -2.07 37.41 35.13
CA GLY A 266 -0.85 37.34 35.95
C GLY A 266 -0.88 36.21 36.97
N LEU A 267 -2.04 35.97 37.60
CA LEU A 267 -2.26 34.92 38.61
C LEU A 267 -2.09 33.47 38.09
N LYS A 268 -1.89 33.27 36.79
CA LYS A 268 -1.80 31.93 36.19
C LYS A 268 -0.34 31.48 36.20
N THR A 269 -0.06 30.29 36.72
CA THR A 269 1.26 29.65 36.59
C THR A 269 1.78 29.70 35.15
N ASP A 270 3.08 29.84 34.93
CA ASP A 270 3.67 29.88 33.58
C ASP A 270 3.27 28.69 32.70
N PHE A 271 3.15 27.50 33.29
CA PHE A 271 2.63 26.30 32.63
C PHE A 271 1.20 26.50 32.08
N SER A 272 0.37 27.29 32.78
CA SER A 272 -0.98 27.68 32.38
C SER A 272 -0.98 28.82 31.37
N LYS A 273 -0.10 29.83 31.53
CA LYS A 273 0.09 30.91 30.55
C LYS A 273 0.49 30.32 29.18
N GLU A 274 1.41 29.36 29.15
CA GLU A 274 1.88 28.66 27.96
C GLU A 274 0.81 27.71 27.37
N LYS A 275 0.13 26.91 28.21
CA LYS A 275 -1.01 26.05 27.80
C LYS A 275 -2.20 26.86 27.25
N TRP A 276 -2.33 28.13 27.63
CA TRP A 276 -3.24 29.08 27.00
C TRP A 276 -2.69 29.58 25.66
N ARG A 277 -1.41 30.01 25.61
CA ARG A 277 -0.73 30.51 24.41
C ARG A 277 -0.80 29.51 23.25
N LYS A 278 -0.32 28.27 23.45
CA LYS A 278 -0.38 27.18 22.47
C LYS A 278 -1.81 26.85 21.99
N ARG A 279 -2.82 27.03 22.85
CA ARG A 279 -4.25 26.87 22.50
C ARG A 279 -4.78 28.03 21.65
N LYS A 280 -4.28 29.25 21.87
CA LYS A 280 -4.65 30.43 21.09
C LYS A 280 -3.92 30.46 19.74
N GLU A 281 -2.62 30.14 19.69
CA GLU A 281 -1.87 29.87 18.46
C GLU A 281 -2.65 28.88 17.56
N LYS A 282 -2.98 27.69 18.09
CA LYS A 282 -3.82 26.64 17.46
C LYS A 282 -5.24 27.09 17.03
N LYS A 283 -5.72 28.26 17.46
CA LYS A 283 -7.02 28.86 17.09
C LYS A 283 -6.89 30.06 16.13
N TYR A 284 -5.84 30.86 16.22
CA TYR A 284 -5.68 32.15 15.52
C TYR A 284 -4.61 32.16 14.42
N GLN A 285 -3.54 31.38 14.56
CA GLN A 285 -2.46 31.34 13.60
C GLN A 285 -2.97 30.84 12.24
N GLN A 286 -2.67 31.56 11.15
CA GLN A 286 -3.03 31.19 9.79
C GLN A 286 -1.84 30.55 9.08
N THR A 287 -1.33 29.45 9.64
CA THR A 287 -0.19 28.71 9.11
C THR A 287 -0.63 27.40 8.45
N ILE A 288 0.21 26.89 7.55
CA ILE A 288 0.11 25.57 6.94
C ILE A 288 1.48 24.91 7.04
N HIS A 289 1.51 23.60 7.27
CA HIS A 289 2.74 22.82 7.19
C HIS A 289 2.57 21.78 6.08
N ALA A 290 3.40 21.87 5.04
CA ALA A 290 3.21 21.13 3.80
C ALA A 290 3.93 19.78 3.86
N ILE A 291 3.20 18.72 4.20
CA ILE A 291 3.76 17.37 4.41
C ILE A 291 3.80 16.59 3.08
N SER A 292 4.90 15.86 2.88
CA SER A 292 5.12 14.96 1.75
C SER A 292 4.28 13.67 1.84
N PRO A 293 3.67 13.16 0.74
CA PRO A 293 3.04 11.85 0.71
C PRO A 293 4.04 10.67 0.78
N SER A 294 4.64 10.46 1.95
CA SER A 294 5.43 9.26 2.28
C SER A 294 4.56 8.17 2.90
N ALA A 295 5.05 6.93 2.94
CA ALA A 295 4.34 5.80 3.54
C ALA A 295 3.92 6.06 5.00
N HIS A 296 4.80 6.66 5.80
CA HIS A 296 4.51 7.07 7.18
C HIS A 296 3.41 8.13 7.24
N ASN A 297 3.55 9.22 6.47
CA ASN A 297 2.60 10.34 6.47
C ASN A 297 1.21 9.92 5.96
N MET A 298 1.17 9.05 4.94
CA MET A 298 -0.07 8.50 4.40
C MET A 298 -0.72 7.48 5.34
N THR A 299 0.05 6.60 6.00
CA THR A 299 -0.47 5.69 7.04
C THR A 299 -1.16 6.49 8.13
N ASN A 300 -0.49 7.51 8.68
CA ASN A 300 -1.05 8.35 9.75
C ASN A 300 -2.26 9.18 9.30
N HIS A 301 -2.29 9.68 8.06
CA HIS A 301 -3.47 10.36 7.52
C HIS A 301 -4.68 9.43 7.39
N TYR A 302 -4.48 8.20 6.91
CA TYR A 302 -5.58 7.24 6.76
C TYR A 302 -6.01 6.62 8.10
N PHE A 303 -5.07 6.27 8.99
CA PHE A 303 -5.36 5.76 10.33
C PHE A 303 -6.20 6.75 11.16
N ALA A 304 -5.91 8.05 11.09
CA ALA A 304 -6.66 9.09 11.79
C ALA A 304 -8.02 9.46 11.14
N ARG A 305 -8.28 9.05 9.89
CA ARG A 305 -9.44 9.50 9.10
C ARG A 305 -10.43 8.41 8.73
N SER A 306 -9.94 7.23 8.39
CA SER A 306 -10.70 6.07 7.93
C SER A 306 -9.84 4.80 8.06
N PRO A 307 -9.50 4.38 9.29
CA PRO A 307 -8.52 3.30 9.51
C PRO A 307 -8.93 1.97 8.83
N GLN A 308 -10.23 1.73 8.66
CA GLN A 308 -10.73 0.55 7.95
C GLN A 308 -10.25 0.48 6.48
N SER A 309 -10.01 1.61 5.80
CA SER A 309 -9.53 1.60 4.41
C SER A 309 -8.05 1.22 4.26
N ILE A 310 -7.36 0.98 5.38
CA ILE A 310 -6.00 0.45 5.44
C ILE A 310 -5.92 -0.76 6.41
N LEU A 311 -7.05 -1.47 6.58
CA LEU A 311 -7.17 -2.63 7.48
C LEU A 311 -6.74 -2.36 8.95
N ASN A 312 -6.86 -1.10 9.39
CA ASN A 312 -6.39 -0.59 10.68
C ASN A 312 -4.87 -0.71 10.92
N LEU A 313 -4.08 -0.86 9.85
CA LEU A 313 -2.62 -0.91 9.90
C LEU A 313 -2.03 0.38 10.51
N ARG A 314 -1.18 0.24 11.52
CA ARG A 314 -0.48 1.36 12.18
C ARG A 314 0.95 1.52 11.64
N GLU A 315 1.54 2.70 11.85
CA GLU A 315 2.88 3.10 11.38
C GLU A 315 4.02 2.18 11.84
N ASP A 316 3.97 1.73 13.10
CA ASP A 316 4.90 0.79 13.72
C ASP A 316 4.71 -0.62 13.15
N THR A 317 3.48 -1.10 13.03
CA THR A 317 3.16 -2.39 12.40
C THR A 317 3.65 -2.44 10.95
N LEU A 318 3.44 -1.37 10.16
CA LEU A 318 3.96 -1.26 8.80
C LEU A 318 5.51 -1.29 8.79
N SER A 319 6.15 -0.59 9.73
CA SER A 319 7.61 -0.58 9.85
C SER A 319 8.18 -1.97 10.18
N GLN A 320 7.50 -2.76 11.01
CA GLN A 320 7.86 -4.13 11.31
C GLN A 320 7.61 -5.04 10.11
N LEU A 321 6.43 -4.96 9.47
CA LEU A 321 6.08 -5.78 8.29
C LEU A 321 7.14 -5.68 7.19
N LEU A 322 7.56 -4.46 6.82
CA LEU A 322 8.56 -4.25 5.77
C LEU A 322 9.97 -4.76 6.17
N THR A 323 10.24 -4.87 7.47
CA THR A 323 11.55 -5.26 8.01
C THR A 323 11.65 -6.77 8.22
N LEU A 324 10.58 -7.41 8.72
CA LEU A 324 10.43 -8.87 8.79
C LEU A 324 10.38 -9.50 7.39
N SER A 325 9.79 -8.78 6.42
CA SER A 325 9.80 -9.16 4.99
C SER A 325 11.13 -8.84 4.27
N HIS A 326 12.15 -8.38 5.01
CA HIS A 326 13.48 -8.03 4.49
C HIS A 326 13.46 -7.18 3.21
N VAL A 327 12.57 -6.18 3.12
CA VAL A 327 12.37 -5.40 1.89
C VAL A 327 13.61 -4.54 1.62
N ARG A 328 14.30 -4.88 0.54
CA ARG A 328 15.54 -4.28 0.00
C ARG A 328 15.42 -3.98 -1.50
N GLU A 329 16.27 -3.08 -1.99
CA GLU A 329 16.50 -2.81 -3.41
C GLU A 329 16.77 -4.09 -4.23
N GLY A 330 16.39 -4.10 -5.51
CA GLY A 330 16.56 -5.23 -6.43
C GLY A 330 15.69 -6.48 -6.15
N GLY A 331 15.08 -6.59 -4.96
CA GLY A 331 14.31 -7.77 -4.54
C GLY A 331 13.01 -8.00 -5.30
N ARG A 332 12.54 -9.25 -5.30
CA ARG A 332 11.33 -9.73 -5.98
C ARG A 332 10.27 -10.17 -4.97
N TYR A 333 9.22 -9.37 -4.79
CA TYR A 333 8.16 -9.62 -3.79
C TYR A 333 6.80 -9.92 -4.43
N LEU A 334 6.17 -10.99 -3.93
CA LEU A 334 4.76 -11.29 -4.15
C LEU A 334 3.94 -10.57 -3.07
N VAL A 335 2.89 -9.83 -3.46
CA VAL A 335 2.12 -8.99 -2.55
C VAL A 335 0.62 -9.18 -2.76
N VAL A 336 -0.14 -9.34 -1.68
CA VAL A 336 -1.61 -9.23 -1.69
C VAL A 336 -1.99 -8.10 -0.74
N ASP A 337 -2.63 -7.06 -1.26
CA ASP A 337 -2.74 -5.75 -0.61
C ASP A 337 -4.11 -5.10 -0.86
N ASP A 338 -4.99 -5.25 0.13
CA ASP A 338 -6.31 -4.60 0.17
C ASP A 338 -6.27 -3.24 0.90
N THR A 339 -5.10 -2.79 1.35
CA THR A 339 -4.89 -1.50 2.05
C THR A 339 -4.94 -0.28 1.11
N GLY A 340 -5.67 -0.41 -0.01
CA GLY A 340 -5.72 0.56 -1.11
C GLY A 340 -4.37 0.75 -1.82
N GLY A 341 -3.43 -0.19 -1.69
CA GLY A 341 -2.07 -0.06 -2.20
C GLY A 341 -1.08 0.63 -1.24
N LEU A 342 -1.40 0.80 0.06
CA LEU A 342 -0.47 1.41 1.03
C LEU A 342 0.76 0.54 1.27
N VAL A 343 0.59 -0.78 1.44
CA VAL A 343 1.72 -1.70 1.61
C VAL A 343 2.56 -1.75 0.34
N THR A 344 1.94 -1.85 -0.84
CA THR A 344 2.60 -1.76 -2.15
C THR A 344 3.39 -0.46 -2.31
N ALA A 345 2.83 0.67 -1.88
CA ALA A 345 3.50 1.97 -1.90
C ALA A 345 4.72 2.02 -0.97
N ALA A 346 4.61 1.44 0.24
CA ALA A 346 5.69 1.44 1.22
C ALA A 346 6.83 0.49 0.84
N LEU A 347 6.53 -0.62 0.17
CA LEU A 347 7.52 -1.44 -0.54
C LEU A 347 8.22 -0.62 -1.62
N LEU A 348 7.46 0.02 -2.52
CA LEU A 348 7.98 0.81 -3.64
C LEU A 348 8.91 1.94 -3.18
N GLU A 349 8.57 2.62 -2.09
CA GLU A 349 9.38 3.65 -1.45
C GLU A 349 10.68 3.07 -0.87
N ARG A 350 10.61 1.97 -0.09
CA ARG A 350 11.79 1.33 0.52
C ARG A 350 12.73 0.67 -0.50
N MET A 351 12.21 0.17 -1.62
CA MET A 351 12.98 -0.48 -2.69
C MET A 351 13.67 0.51 -3.65
N GLY A 352 13.47 1.82 -3.50
CA GLY A 352 14.00 2.81 -4.45
C GLY A 352 13.42 2.70 -5.87
N SER A 353 12.28 2.02 -6.02
CA SER A 353 11.73 1.57 -7.32
C SER A 353 12.63 0.65 -8.16
N ASP A 354 13.62 -0.01 -7.56
CA ASP A 354 14.40 -1.08 -8.21
C ASP A 354 13.99 -2.48 -7.71
N GLY A 355 14.08 -3.48 -8.59
CA GLY A 355 13.54 -4.83 -8.37
C GLY A 355 12.12 -5.02 -8.92
N ARG A 356 11.31 -5.84 -8.25
CA ARG A 356 9.99 -6.29 -8.74
C ARG A 356 8.97 -6.45 -7.62
N ILE A 357 7.81 -5.83 -7.79
CA ILE A 357 6.60 -6.13 -7.01
C ILE A 357 5.55 -6.74 -7.94
N MET A 358 4.93 -7.85 -7.54
CA MET A 358 3.79 -8.47 -8.24
C MET A 358 2.58 -8.52 -7.29
N THR A 359 1.51 -7.83 -7.65
CA THR A 359 0.27 -7.71 -6.87
C THR A 359 -0.84 -8.59 -7.43
N PHE A 360 -1.70 -9.16 -6.58
CA PHE A 360 -2.85 -9.98 -7.00
C PHE A 360 -4.17 -9.24 -6.78
N THR A 361 -5.18 -9.54 -7.60
CA THR A 361 -6.53 -8.94 -7.54
C THR A 361 -7.59 -9.97 -7.94
N GLU A 362 -8.79 -9.88 -7.36
CA GLU A 362 -9.97 -10.65 -7.78
C GLU A 362 -10.64 -10.08 -9.04
N ALA A 363 -10.49 -8.76 -9.28
CA ALA A 363 -11.12 -8.08 -10.40
C ALA A 363 -10.30 -8.19 -11.71
N ASP A 364 -11.00 -8.24 -12.85
CA ASP A 364 -10.39 -8.15 -14.20
C ASP A 364 -9.83 -6.74 -14.51
N SER A 365 -10.11 -5.77 -13.64
CA SER A 365 -9.48 -4.44 -13.62
C SER A 365 -8.24 -4.40 -12.71
N PRO A 366 -7.30 -3.44 -12.94
CA PRO A 366 -6.18 -3.22 -12.03
C PRO A 366 -6.63 -3.05 -10.57
N PRO A 367 -5.79 -3.41 -9.58
CA PRO A 367 -6.13 -3.26 -8.15
C PRO A 367 -6.56 -1.84 -7.78
N ALA A 368 -7.38 -1.72 -6.74
CA ALA A 368 -7.95 -0.46 -6.28
C ALA A 368 -6.92 0.41 -5.53
N TRP A 369 -5.97 0.98 -6.28
CA TRP A 369 -4.85 1.81 -5.82
C TRP A 369 -5.26 3.18 -5.21
N GLY A 370 -6.17 3.19 -4.23
CA GLY A 370 -6.68 4.40 -3.57
C GLY A 370 -5.61 5.23 -2.87
N VAL A 371 -4.61 4.57 -2.27
CA VAL A 371 -3.46 5.22 -1.60
C VAL A 371 -2.29 5.36 -2.56
N LEU A 372 -1.96 4.33 -3.34
CA LEU A 372 -0.81 4.35 -4.28
C LEU A 372 -0.91 5.47 -5.33
N ASN A 373 -2.13 5.82 -5.80
CA ASN A 373 -2.35 6.96 -6.71
C ASN A 373 -2.10 8.35 -6.05
N VAL A 374 -1.96 8.42 -4.72
CA VAL A 374 -1.80 9.67 -3.95
C VAL A 374 -0.33 9.93 -3.59
N MET A 375 0.51 8.91 -3.62
CA MET A 375 1.94 8.94 -3.26
C MET A 375 2.87 9.66 -4.26
N ASN A 376 2.30 10.31 -5.29
CA ASN A 376 3.03 11.06 -6.34
C ASN A 376 4.11 10.24 -7.10
N PHE A 377 4.03 8.91 -7.14
CA PHE A 377 4.94 8.09 -7.94
C PHE A 377 4.82 8.40 -9.43
N SER A 378 5.96 8.56 -10.10
CA SER A 378 6.03 8.72 -11.54
C SER A 378 5.68 7.41 -12.27
N PRO A 379 5.26 7.47 -13.55
CA PRO A 379 5.05 6.28 -14.37
C PRO A 379 6.31 5.44 -14.63
N ARG A 380 7.51 5.93 -14.29
CA ARG A 380 8.78 5.19 -14.37
C ARG A 380 8.98 4.33 -13.11
N GLU A 381 8.77 4.93 -11.93
CA GLU A 381 8.81 4.24 -10.63
C GLU A 381 7.76 3.13 -10.55
N LEU A 382 6.52 3.42 -10.93
CA LEU A 382 5.45 2.41 -11.05
C LEU A 382 5.75 1.29 -12.06
N GLY A 383 6.82 1.40 -12.87
CA GLY A 383 7.28 0.37 -13.78
C GLY A 383 7.78 -0.91 -13.09
N CYS A 384 8.21 -0.83 -11.82
CA CYS A 384 8.61 -1.99 -11.03
C CYS A 384 7.40 -2.70 -10.37
N VAL A 385 6.20 -2.13 -10.40
CA VAL A 385 4.94 -2.80 -10.01
C VAL A 385 4.28 -3.49 -11.22
N LYS A 386 3.89 -4.75 -11.03
CA LYS A 386 2.97 -5.47 -11.92
C LYS A 386 1.80 -6.06 -11.13
N TRP A 387 0.75 -6.45 -11.84
CA TRP A 387 -0.43 -7.08 -11.28
C TRP A 387 -0.93 -8.21 -12.16
N LEU A 388 -1.64 -9.17 -11.57
CA LEU A 388 -2.33 -10.28 -12.21
C LEU A 388 -3.69 -10.51 -11.53
N ASN A 389 -4.70 -10.87 -12.30
CA ASN A 389 -5.92 -11.43 -11.70
C ASN A 389 -5.65 -12.83 -11.11
N TRP A 390 -6.33 -13.22 -10.03
CA TRP A 390 -6.22 -14.56 -9.46
C TRP A 390 -6.56 -15.69 -10.45
N MET A 391 -7.42 -15.51 -11.43
CA MET A 391 -7.64 -16.49 -12.51
C MET A 391 -6.41 -16.56 -13.44
N GLU A 392 -5.88 -15.40 -13.84
CA GLU A 392 -4.71 -15.31 -14.73
C GLU A 392 -3.42 -15.85 -14.07
N ALA A 393 -3.37 -15.89 -12.74
CA ALA A 393 -2.27 -16.47 -11.97
C ALA A 393 -2.34 -18.01 -11.82
N THR A 394 -3.22 -18.73 -12.55
CA THR A 394 -3.10 -20.19 -12.70
C THR A 394 -2.18 -20.50 -13.89
N GLU A 395 -1.56 -21.68 -13.90
CA GLU A 395 -0.75 -22.12 -15.05
C GLU A 395 -1.64 -22.46 -16.26
N GLU A 396 -2.77 -23.10 -16.01
CA GLU A 396 -3.75 -23.56 -17.01
C GLU A 396 -4.50 -22.45 -17.75
N TYR A 397 -4.52 -21.21 -17.22
CA TYR A 397 -5.27 -20.12 -17.86
C TYR A 397 -4.74 -19.81 -19.27
N GLU A 398 -5.65 -19.72 -20.23
CA GLU A 398 -5.40 -19.07 -21.52
C GLU A 398 -6.39 -17.91 -21.68
N ARG A 399 -5.89 -16.73 -22.11
CA ARG A 399 -6.77 -15.59 -22.37
C ARG A 399 -7.61 -15.90 -23.62
N PRO A 400 -8.96 -15.87 -23.54
CA PRO A 400 -9.79 -16.21 -24.68
C PRO A 400 -9.48 -15.39 -25.94
N PRO A 401 -9.66 -15.98 -27.14
CA PRO A 401 -9.60 -15.25 -28.38
C PRO A 401 -10.65 -14.12 -28.42
N LEU A 402 -10.47 -13.18 -29.33
CA LEU A 402 -11.51 -12.19 -29.61
C LEU A 402 -12.77 -12.91 -30.13
N PRO A 403 -13.98 -12.58 -29.63
CA PRO A 403 -15.21 -13.09 -30.21
C PRO A 403 -15.29 -12.80 -31.70
N GLU A 404 -15.71 -13.79 -32.47
CA GLU A 404 -15.84 -13.73 -33.92
C GLU A 404 -16.83 -12.64 -34.35
N GLU A 405 -16.66 -12.09 -35.55
CA GLU A 405 -17.37 -10.87 -35.97
C GLU A 405 -18.80 -11.15 -36.50
N VAL A 406 -19.31 -12.38 -36.35
CA VAL A 406 -20.57 -12.89 -36.90
C VAL A 406 -21.80 -12.04 -36.52
N ASP A 407 -21.90 -11.64 -35.25
CA ASP A 407 -23.01 -10.84 -34.71
C ASP A 407 -22.66 -9.33 -34.55
N MET A 408 -21.49 -8.90 -35.01
CA MET A 408 -21.03 -7.52 -34.79
C MET A 408 -21.46 -6.61 -35.96
N PRO A 409 -21.97 -5.38 -35.68
CA PRO A 409 -22.25 -4.41 -36.74
C PRO A 409 -20.96 -4.07 -37.49
N SER A 410 -21.06 -3.74 -38.79
CA SER A 410 -19.91 -3.61 -39.71
C SER A 410 -18.92 -2.51 -39.30
N ILE A 411 -17.94 -2.90 -38.49
CA ILE A 411 -16.86 -2.05 -38.00
C ILE A 411 -15.79 -1.95 -39.10
N SER A 412 -15.48 -0.72 -39.52
CA SER A 412 -14.41 -0.43 -40.49
C SER A 412 -13.10 -1.16 -40.15
N GLU A 413 -12.49 -1.82 -41.14
CA GLU A 413 -11.27 -2.65 -41.04
C GLU A 413 -10.14 -2.03 -40.19
N SER A 414 -9.91 -0.72 -40.31
CA SER A 414 -8.90 0.01 -39.54
C SER A 414 -9.11 -0.08 -38.01
N LYS A 415 -10.35 -0.28 -37.56
CA LYS A 415 -10.73 -0.50 -36.15
C LYS A 415 -10.65 -1.98 -35.75
N THR A 416 -10.99 -2.93 -36.63
CA THR A 416 -10.86 -4.37 -36.32
C THR A 416 -9.38 -4.75 -36.19
N ILE A 417 -8.54 -4.28 -37.12
CA ILE A 417 -7.07 -4.39 -37.06
C ILE A 417 -6.51 -3.73 -35.79
N ALA A 418 -7.06 -2.58 -35.36
CA ALA A 418 -6.64 -1.93 -34.12
C ALA A 418 -7.06 -2.72 -32.86
N ARG A 419 -8.27 -3.31 -32.85
CA ARG A 419 -8.78 -4.21 -31.79
C ARG A 419 -7.91 -5.46 -31.66
N GLN A 420 -7.61 -6.12 -32.78
CA GLN A 420 -6.71 -7.28 -32.86
C GLN A 420 -5.31 -6.94 -32.32
N LYS A 421 -4.69 -5.86 -32.82
CA LYS A 421 -3.36 -5.43 -32.35
C LYS A 421 -3.34 -5.05 -30.86
N LYS A 422 -4.43 -4.48 -30.33
CA LYS A 422 -4.57 -4.20 -28.89
C LYS A 422 -4.65 -5.50 -28.07
N HIS A 423 -5.51 -6.45 -28.46
CA HIS A 423 -5.61 -7.76 -27.78
C HIS A 423 -4.28 -8.51 -27.83
N MET A 424 -3.65 -8.65 -29.00
CA MET A 424 -2.33 -9.29 -29.15
C MET A 424 -1.27 -8.65 -28.25
N PHE A 425 -1.26 -7.31 -28.11
CA PHE A 425 -0.35 -6.61 -27.19
C PHE A 425 -0.67 -6.94 -25.72
N GLN A 426 -1.94 -6.87 -25.31
CA GLN A 426 -2.37 -7.14 -23.94
C GLN A 426 -2.11 -8.61 -23.54
N THR A 427 -2.34 -9.56 -24.45
CA THR A 427 -2.07 -10.98 -24.26
C THR A 427 -0.57 -11.27 -24.23
N LYS A 428 0.24 -10.58 -25.05
CA LYS A 428 1.71 -10.68 -24.98
C LYS A 428 2.28 -10.09 -23.69
N GLU A 429 1.71 -9.00 -23.17
CA GLU A 429 2.13 -8.44 -21.87
C GLU A 429 1.71 -9.37 -20.73
N LEU A 430 0.49 -9.91 -20.73
CA LEU A 430 0.04 -10.89 -19.75
C LEU A 430 0.91 -12.16 -19.74
N ASN A 431 1.14 -12.76 -20.91
CA ASN A 431 1.93 -14.00 -20.99
C ASN A 431 3.40 -13.77 -20.63
N ASN A 432 3.87 -12.52 -20.57
CA ASN A 432 5.17 -12.18 -20.00
C ASN A 432 5.11 -12.04 -18.46
N THR A 433 4.11 -11.36 -17.88
CA THR A 433 3.99 -11.26 -16.41
C THR A 433 3.64 -12.60 -15.75
N ARG A 434 2.86 -13.46 -16.42
CA ARG A 434 2.63 -14.85 -15.99
C ARG A 434 3.91 -15.66 -16.04
N ARG A 435 4.71 -15.59 -17.11
CA ARG A 435 6.04 -16.25 -17.17
C ARG A 435 6.99 -15.75 -16.09
N GLU A 436 6.92 -14.46 -15.74
CA GLU A 436 7.68 -13.85 -14.64
C GLU A 436 7.23 -14.38 -13.25
N LEU A 437 5.93 -14.67 -13.05
CA LEU A 437 5.44 -15.39 -11.86
C LEU A 437 5.95 -16.84 -11.82
N HIS A 438 5.62 -17.64 -12.83
CA HIS A 438 5.91 -19.09 -12.88
C HIS A 438 7.41 -19.42 -13.05
N SER A 439 8.27 -18.43 -13.33
CA SER A 439 9.73 -18.59 -13.24
C SER A 439 10.25 -18.80 -11.81
N GLY A 440 9.38 -18.66 -10.79
CA GLY A 440 9.74 -18.87 -9.38
C GLY A 440 10.76 -17.84 -8.88
N ASN A 441 11.56 -18.23 -7.88
CA ASN A 441 12.64 -17.43 -7.29
C ASN A 441 12.21 -16.03 -6.81
N TRP A 442 11.07 -15.96 -6.10
CA TRP A 442 10.63 -14.74 -5.41
C TRP A 442 11.23 -14.67 -4.00
N ASP A 443 11.82 -13.53 -3.63
CA ASP A 443 12.51 -13.32 -2.33
C ASP A 443 11.55 -13.34 -1.14
N GLY A 444 10.30 -12.94 -1.33
CA GLY A 444 9.32 -12.94 -0.24
C GLY A 444 7.86 -12.80 -0.66
N LEU A 445 6.97 -13.17 0.27
CA LEU A 445 5.51 -13.07 0.16
C LEU A 445 4.99 -12.18 1.30
N ILE A 446 4.20 -11.17 0.95
CA ILE A 446 3.71 -10.16 1.87
C ILE A 446 2.19 -10.04 1.72
N LEU A 447 1.45 -10.36 2.79
CA LEU A 447 -0.01 -10.34 2.80
C LEU A 447 -0.52 -9.25 3.75
N ALA A 448 -1.41 -8.40 3.25
CA ALA A 448 -2.18 -7.42 4.01
C ALA A 448 -3.59 -7.35 3.37
N THR A 449 -4.40 -8.35 3.68
CA THR A 449 -5.62 -8.71 2.95
C THR A 449 -6.67 -9.30 3.89
N ASP A 450 -7.95 -9.16 3.55
CA ASP A 450 -9.06 -9.81 4.26
C ASP A 450 -9.31 -11.26 3.76
N LEU A 451 -8.59 -11.69 2.72
CA LEU A 451 -8.67 -13.05 2.17
C LEU A 451 -7.97 -14.08 3.09
N ASN A 452 -8.43 -15.34 3.04
CA ASN A 452 -7.84 -16.41 3.87
C ASN A 452 -6.35 -16.65 3.46
N PRO A 453 -5.39 -16.41 4.36
CA PRO A 453 -3.97 -16.51 4.04
C PRO A 453 -3.47 -17.94 3.80
N ILE A 454 -4.13 -18.97 4.35
CA ILE A 454 -3.75 -20.38 4.16
C ILE A 454 -3.95 -20.79 2.69
N VAL A 455 -5.03 -20.33 2.06
CA VAL A 455 -5.29 -20.54 0.62
C VAL A 455 -4.21 -19.86 -0.22
N ILE A 456 -3.81 -18.63 0.17
CA ILE A 456 -2.76 -17.88 -0.52
C ILE A 456 -1.38 -18.52 -0.33
N LEU A 457 -1.06 -19.03 0.86
CA LEU A 457 0.20 -19.74 1.15
C LEU A 457 0.35 -21.02 0.31
N ASN A 458 -0.70 -21.84 0.25
CA ASN A 458 -0.72 -23.03 -0.61
C ASN A 458 -0.50 -22.69 -2.10
N ARG A 459 -1.00 -21.53 -2.53
CA ARG A 459 -0.99 -21.10 -3.93
C ARG A 459 0.28 -20.37 -4.37
N LEU A 460 0.86 -19.53 -3.51
CA LEU A 460 2.03 -18.69 -3.84
C LEU A 460 3.33 -19.21 -3.21
N GLY A 461 3.24 -19.99 -2.13
CA GLY A 461 4.38 -20.64 -1.47
C GLY A 461 5.27 -21.51 -2.37
N PRO A 462 4.77 -22.15 -3.46
CA PRO A 462 5.61 -22.87 -4.42
C PRO A 462 6.56 -21.99 -5.25
N TYR A 463 6.23 -20.71 -5.46
CA TYR A 463 7.06 -19.79 -6.28
C TYR A 463 8.16 -19.08 -5.48
N LEU A 464 8.13 -19.17 -4.15
CA LEU A 464 9.13 -18.56 -3.27
C LEU A 464 10.49 -19.28 -3.37
N ALA A 465 11.56 -18.49 -3.28
CA ALA A 465 12.91 -19.02 -3.12
C ALA A 465 13.08 -19.72 -1.75
N GLY A 466 14.02 -20.66 -1.69
CA GLY A 466 14.48 -21.19 -0.41
C GLY A 466 15.14 -20.08 0.42
N SER A 467 14.85 -20.05 1.73
CA SER A 467 15.14 -18.93 2.63
C SER A 467 14.34 -17.63 2.36
N GLY A 468 13.32 -17.66 1.50
CA GLY A 468 12.45 -16.51 1.26
C GLY A 468 11.58 -16.16 2.47
N THR A 469 11.31 -14.87 2.68
CA THR A 469 10.54 -14.38 3.84
C THR A 469 9.04 -14.38 3.58
N ILE A 470 8.26 -14.86 4.54
CA ILE A 470 6.79 -14.81 4.53
C ILE A 470 6.33 -13.91 5.67
N THR A 471 5.54 -12.90 5.36
CA THR A 471 4.98 -11.96 6.35
C THR A 471 3.51 -11.71 6.08
N ILE A 472 2.68 -11.88 7.09
CA ILE A 472 1.22 -11.84 6.99
C ILE A 472 0.70 -10.91 8.08
N PHE A 473 0.13 -9.78 7.67
CA PHE A 473 -0.57 -8.85 8.56
C PHE A 473 -2.07 -9.15 8.57
N SER A 474 -2.68 -9.04 9.75
CA SER A 474 -4.14 -8.99 9.90
C SER A 474 -4.52 -8.15 11.12
N PRO A 475 -5.63 -7.40 11.09
CA PRO A 475 -6.22 -6.80 12.30
C PRO A 475 -6.75 -7.85 13.30
N HIS A 476 -6.83 -9.14 12.94
CA HIS A 476 -7.46 -10.18 13.73
C HIS A 476 -6.49 -11.31 14.11
N LEU A 477 -6.25 -11.45 15.42
CA LEU A 477 -5.38 -12.46 16.01
C LEU A 477 -5.79 -13.90 15.62
N GLN A 478 -7.09 -14.18 15.58
CA GLN A 478 -7.63 -15.51 15.32
C GLN A 478 -7.22 -16.06 13.96
N VAL A 479 -7.27 -15.23 12.91
CA VAL A 479 -6.88 -15.60 11.54
C VAL A 479 -5.41 -16.01 11.49
N LEU A 480 -4.55 -15.25 12.17
CA LEU A 480 -3.12 -15.56 12.21
C LEU A 480 -2.78 -16.72 13.16
N ALA A 481 -3.59 -17.00 14.18
CA ALA A 481 -3.43 -18.17 15.04
C ALA A 481 -3.72 -19.48 14.28
N GLU A 482 -4.78 -19.53 13.47
CA GLU A 482 -5.06 -20.65 12.56
C GLU A 482 -3.93 -20.83 11.53
N THR A 483 -3.47 -19.72 10.94
CA THR A 483 -2.36 -19.72 9.97
C THR A 483 -1.03 -20.15 10.60
N LEU A 484 -0.77 -19.76 11.85
CA LEU A 484 0.39 -20.19 12.63
C LEU A 484 0.36 -21.70 12.90
N GLN A 485 -0.82 -22.27 13.21
CA GLN A 485 -0.97 -23.71 13.35
C GLN A 485 -0.72 -24.42 12.02
N PHE A 486 -1.27 -23.93 10.91
CA PHE A 486 -0.99 -24.47 9.56
C PHE A 486 0.52 -24.45 9.25
N CYS A 487 1.19 -23.31 9.44
CA CYS A 487 2.63 -23.17 9.23
C CYS A 487 3.50 -24.01 10.19
N ARG A 488 2.95 -24.51 11.31
CA ARG A 488 3.65 -25.44 12.22
C ARG A 488 3.47 -26.91 11.84
N HIS A 489 2.45 -27.24 11.02
CA HIS A 489 2.21 -28.61 10.54
C HIS A 489 2.91 -28.90 9.20
N ASP A 490 3.07 -27.91 8.31
CA ASP A 490 3.82 -28.06 7.06
C ASP A 490 5.33 -27.78 7.28
N PRO A 491 6.23 -28.77 7.11
CA PRO A 491 7.68 -28.59 7.26
C PRO A 491 8.32 -27.66 6.22
N SER A 492 7.54 -27.12 5.26
CA SER A 492 7.91 -26.00 4.39
C SER A 492 8.26 -24.71 5.13
N TYR A 493 7.81 -24.51 6.38
CA TYR A 493 7.90 -23.23 7.06
C TYR A 493 8.74 -23.34 8.33
N LEU A 494 9.76 -22.50 8.42
CA LEU A 494 10.65 -22.41 9.58
C LEU A 494 10.37 -21.12 10.37
N ASN A 495 10.56 -21.18 11.68
CA ASN A 495 10.48 -20.02 12.59
C ASN A 495 9.16 -19.23 12.48
N ALA A 496 8.03 -19.94 12.36
CA ALA A 496 6.70 -19.34 12.31
C ALA A 496 6.32 -18.74 13.68
N ASN A 497 6.31 -17.40 13.75
CA ASN A 497 6.07 -16.63 14.97
C ASN A 497 5.01 -15.55 14.76
N LEU A 498 4.14 -15.37 15.76
CA LEU A 498 3.17 -14.29 15.82
C LEU A 498 3.64 -13.19 16.77
N THR A 499 3.52 -11.93 16.33
CA THR A 499 4.00 -10.73 17.02
C THR A 499 2.97 -9.59 16.89
N GLU A 500 2.86 -8.76 17.92
CA GLU A 500 2.11 -7.49 17.92
C GLU A 500 3.06 -6.34 18.29
N SER A 501 2.84 -5.13 17.76
CA SER A 501 3.54 -3.91 18.19
C SER A 501 2.63 -2.99 19.00
N TRP A 502 3.13 -2.52 20.14
CA TRP A 502 2.48 -1.49 20.96
C TRP A 502 3.31 -0.21 20.94
N SER A 503 2.71 0.87 20.46
CA SER A 503 3.30 2.21 20.40
C SER A 503 2.63 3.16 21.39
N ARG A 504 3.42 3.86 22.22
CA ARG A 504 2.93 4.83 23.20
C ARG A 504 3.61 6.18 23.01
N THR A 505 2.84 7.19 22.64
CA THR A 505 3.35 8.57 22.45
C THR A 505 3.48 9.31 23.78
N TYR A 506 4.53 10.11 23.90
CA TYR A 506 4.82 10.92 25.09
C TYR A 506 4.74 12.40 24.74
N GLN A 507 4.15 13.20 25.63
CA GLN A 507 4.43 14.62 25.71
C GLN A 507 5.79 14.77 26.40
N VAL A 508 6.75 15.42 25.73
CA VAL A 508 8.07 15.73 26.30
C VAL A 508 8.19 17.25 26.37
N LEU A 509 8.10 17.79 27.59
CA LEU A 509 8.18 19.21 27.91
C LEU A 509 8.79 19.40 29.32
N PRO A 510 9.53 20.50 29.57
CA PRO A 510 10.03 20.85 30.90
C PRO A 510 8.91 20.85 31.96
N GLY A 511 9.13 20.14 33.07
CA GLY A 511 8.18 19.96 34.17
C GLY A 511 6.87 19.22 33.84
N ARG A 512 6.64 18.82 32.57
CA ARG A 512 5.34 18.29 32.09
C ARG A 512 5.50 17.11 31.12
N THR A 513 6.50 16.26 31.37
CA THR A 513 6.74 15.05 30.56
C THR A 513 5.89 13.88 31.07
N HIS A 514 4.99 13.37 30.22
CA HIS A 514 4.10 12.23 30.55
C HIS A 514 3.59 11.53 29.27
N PRO A 515 3.13 10.27 29.34
CA PRO A 515 2.47 9.61 28.21
C PRO A 515 1.17 10.32 27.82
N MET A 516 0.74 10.19 26.56
CA MET A 516 -0.60 10.61 26.16
C MET A 516 -1.67 9.76 26.85
N MET A 517 -2.75 10.41 27.34
CA MET A 517 -3.83 9.77 28.10
C MET A 517 -4.78 8.93 27.24
N SER A 518 -4.79 9.17 25.92
CA SER A 518 -5.57 8.41 24.95
C SER A 518 -4.65 8.02 23.79
N THR A 519 -4.60 6.72 23.50
CA THR A 519 -3.81 6.12 22.43
C THR A 519 -4.64 5.00 21.79
N SER A 520 -4.35 4.65 20.54
CA SER A 520 -4.91 3.46 19.91
C SER A 520 -4.37 2.19 20.61
N ALA A 521 -5.24 1.19 20.81
CA ALA A 521 -4.89 -0.05 21.51
C ALA A 521 -3.97 -0.96 20.66
N THR A 522 -4.53 -1.78 19.78
CA THR A 522 -3.77 -2.66 18.87
C THR A 522 -3.35 -1.94 17.57
N GLY A 523 -2.19 -2.32 17.02
CA GLY A 523 -1.75 -1.94 15.67
C GLY A 523 -2.10 -2.99 14.60
N GLY A 524 -2.85 -4.03 14.97
CA GLY A 524 -2.95 -5.30 14.26
C GLY A 524 -1.72 -6.18 14.49
N TYR A 525 -1.80 -7.41 13.99
CA TYR A 525 -0.86 -8.50 14.29
C TYR A 525 -0.07 -8.88 13.05
N ILE A 526 1.14 -9.42 13.25
CA ILE A 526 2.00 -9.95 12.19
C ILE A 526 2.38 -11.39 12.51
N LEU A 527 2.15 -12.30 11.55
CA LEU A 527 2.75 -13.62 11.51
C LEU A 527 3.92 -13.57 10.52
N HIS A 528 5.12 -13.97 10.95
CA HIS A 528 6.30 -14.08 10.10
C HIS A 528 6.87 -15.50 10.13
N ALA A 529 7.42 -15.94 8.99
CA ALA A 529 8.05 -17.25 8.81
C ALA A 529 9.09 -17.21 7.67
N THR A 530 9.92 -18.24 7.57
CA THR A 530 10.87 -18.43 6.46
C THR A 530 10.50 -19.66 5.66
N LYS A 531 10.39 -19.54 4.33
CA LYS A 531 10.19 -20.69 3.43
C LYS A 531 11.48 -21.51 3.37
N VAL A 532 11.38 -22.79 3.69
CA VAL A 532 12.45 -23.77 3.51
C VAL A 532 12.02 -24.82 2.50
N PHE A 533 12.99 -25.45 1.84
CA PHE A 533 12.74 -26.64 1.03
C PHE A 533 12.88 -27.87 1.92
N VAL A 534 11.85 -28.73 1.92
CA VAL A 534 11.83 -29.98 2.68
C VAL A 534 12.84 -30.94 2.06
N GLY A 535 14.04 -31.00 2.64
CA GLY A 535 15.08 -31.92 2.20
C GLY A 535 14.69 -33.37 2.47
N ARG A 536 15.00 -34.28 1.54
CA ARG A 536 15.00 -35.74 1.80
C ARG A 536 16.22 -36.13 2.64
N PHE A 537 16.38 -35.50 3.79
CA PHE A 537 17.47 -35.76 4.72
C PHE A 537 17.16 -36.99 5.55
N GLU A 538 17.52 -38.17 5.05
CA GLU A 538 17.72 -39.32 5.92
C GLU A 538 18.97 -39.06 6.77
N PRO A 539 18.87 -39.02 8.11
CA PRO A 539 20.07 -38.88 8.95
C PRO A 539 20.94 -40.15 8.80
N ASP A 540 22.26 -39.99 8.83
CA ASP A 540 23.22 -41.10 8.65
C ASP A 540 22.96 -42.28 9.60
N SER A 541 22.43 -42.03 10.80
CA SER A 541 22.01 -43.07 11.74
C SER A 541 20.98 -44.04 11.15
N HIS A 542 20.08 -43.57 10.28
CA HIS A 542 19.09 -44.39 9.58
C HIS A 542 19.73 -45.20 8.44
N VAL A 543 20.59 -44.57 7.63
CA VAL A 543 21.35 -45.24 6.56
C VAL A 543 22.28 -46.32 7.11
N LEU A 544 22.96 -46.03 8.23
CA LEU A 544 23.82 -46.97 8.95
C LEU A 544 23.01 -48.10 9.60
N ARG A 545 21.85 -47.80 10.22
CA ARG A 545 20.93 -48.82 10.75
C ARG A 545 20.45 -49.77 9.64
N HIS A 546 20.06 -49.23 8.50
CA HIS A 546 19.57 -50.02 7.36
C HIS A 546 20.69 -50.89 6.76
N LYS A 547 21.91 -50.34 6.61
CA LYS A 547 23.12 -51.13 6.25
C LYS A 547 23.41 -52.23 7.27
N ARG A 548 23.32 -51.96 8.58
CA ARG A 548 23.57 -52.95 9.63
C ARG A 548 22.53 -54.07 9.60
N GLN A 549 21.25 -53.74 9.46
CA GLN A 549 20.16 -54.73 9.29
C GLN A 549 20.34 -55.57 8.03
N GLN A 550 20.77 -55.00 6.91
CA GLN A 550 21.10 -55.75 5.68
C GLN A 550 22.31 -56.68 5.90
N GLN A 551 23.35 -56.25 6.60
CA GLN A 551 24.51 -57.08 6.95
C GLN A 551 24.15 -58.21 7.92
N GLU A 552 23.36 -57.93 8.95
CA GLU A 552 22.83 -58.94 9.90
C GLU A 552 21.95 -59.97 9.19
N ALA A 553 21.07 -59.53 8.26
CA ALA A 553 20.25 -60.41 7.43
C ALA A 553 21.10 -61.28 6.47
N ALA A 554 22.13 -60.70 5.84
CA ALA A 554 23.08 -61.44 5.00
C ALA A 554 23.90 -62.45 5.82
N LYS A 555 24.32 -62.09 7.04
CA LYS A 555 25.04 -62.98 7.97
C LYS A 555 24.14 -64.13 8.45
N ARG A 556 22.88 -63.86 8.78
CA ARG A 556 21.87 -64.90 9.09
C ARG A 556 21.60 -65.83 7.91
N LYS A 557 21.51 -65.31 6.68
CA LYS A 557 21.37 -66.14 5.47
C LYS A 557 22.61 -67.02 5.23
N ARG A 558 23.82 -66.51 5.42
CA ARG A 558 25.06 -67.31 5.34
C ARG A 558 25.16 -68.37 6.44
N ALA A 559 24.75 -68.05 7.67
CA ALA A 559 24.72 -69.01 8.77
C ALA A 559 23.79 -70.19 8.44
N LYS A 560 22.54 -69.92 8.04
CA LYS A 560 21.60 -70.98 7.60
C LYS A 560 22.08 -71.77 6.38
N ALA A 561 22.88 -71.18 5.49
CA ALA A 561 23.47 -71.91 4.37
C ALA A 561 24.58 -72.88 4.82
N ALA A 562 25.44 -72.47 5.76
CA ALA A 562 26.47 -73.34 6.33
C ALA A 562 25.89 -74.45 7.24
N GLU A 563 24.84 -74.12 8.00
CA GLU A 563 24.08 -75.06 8.84
C GLU A 563 23.33 -76.12 8.00
N ALA A 564 23.00 -75.83 6.74
CA ALA A 564 22.43 -76.78 5.79
C ALA A 564 23.47 -77.61 5.02
N ASP A 565 24.73 -77.19 5.00
CA ASP A 565 25.87 -77.90 4.39
C ASP A 565 26.53 -78.87 5.40
N ALA A 566 26.39 -78.59 6.70
CA ALA A 566 26.77 -79.46 7.80
C ALA A 566 25.78 -80.63 7.98
N GLY A 567 25.94 -81.68 7.17
CA GLY A 567 25.15 -82.92 7.28
C GLY A 567 25.21 -83.59 8.67
N PRO A 568 24.19 -84.37 9.06
CA PRO A 568 24.01 -84.84 10.43
C PRO A 568 25.06 -85.88 10.84
N SER A 569 25.99 -85.47 11.69
CA SER A 569 26.74 -86.39 12.56
C SER A 569 25.99 -86.52 13.88
N GLY A 570 25.74 -87.74 14.32
CA GLY A 570 24.92 -88.01 15.50
C GLY A 570 25.54 -89.06 16.39
N GLU A 571 25.62 -88.75 17.69
CA GLU A 571 25.79 -89.75 18.74
C GLU A 571 25.09 -89.26 20.02
N LYS A 572 24.58 -90.19 20.83
CA LYS A 572 23.87 -89.91 22.09
C LYS A 572 24.64 -90.51 23.27
N ALA A 573 24.98 -89.70 24.27
CA ALA A 573 25.30 -90.19 25.62
C ALA A 573 25.20 -89.07 26.67
N GLY A 574 24.78 -89.41 27.90
CA GLY A 574 25.13 -88.66 29.11
C GLY A 574 24.21 -87.53 29.58
N GLU A 575 23.13 -87.88 30.28
CA GLU A 575 22.66 -87.09 31.43
C GLU A 575 23.58 -87.41 32.65
N PRO A 576 23.74 -86.54 33.67
CA PRO A 576 22.63 -86.20 34.57
C PRO A 576 22.55 -84.73 35.04
N ALA A 577 21.49 -84.46 35.81
CA ALA A 577 21.06 -83.15 36.34
C ALA A 577 22.03 -82.44 37.31
N VAL A 578 21.83 -81.13 37.46
CA VAL A 578 21.47 -80.46 38.72
C VAL A 578 20.84 -79.07 38.40
N ALA A 579 20.16 -78.47 39.40
CA ALA A 579 19.49 -77.16 39.38
C ALA A 579 20.44 -75.99 38.97
N ASP A 580 19.99 -74.77 38.65
CA ASP A 580 18.98 -74.01 39.42
C ASP A 580 18.27 -72.86 38.68
N GLN A 581 17.17 -72.41 39.30
CA GLN A 581 16.43 -71.13 39.16
C GLN A 581 16.34 -70.44 37.78
N ALA A 582 15.11 -70.39 37.26
CA ALA A 582 14.61 -69.29 36.44
C ALA A 582 13.48 -68.59 37.21
N GLU A 583 13.61 -67.30 37.47
CA GLU A 583 12.56 -66.48 38.10
C GLU A 583 11.52 -66.07 37.04
N GLN A 584 10.24 -66.28 37.34
CA GLN A 584 9.10 -65.80 36.56
C GLN A 584 8.04 -65.24 37.51
N GLU A 585 7.97 -63.92 37.59
CA GLU A 585 6.82 -63.12 38.04
C GLU A 585 6.78 -61.99 36.98
N GLU A 586 5.78 -61.85 36.09
CA GLU A 586 4.33 -61.77 36.28
C GLU A 586 3.92 -60.74 37.34
N ASP A 587 3.31 -59.64 36.87
CA ASP A 587 2.09 -59.12 37.49
C ASP A 587 1.30 -58.26 36.49
N GLU A 588 -0.03 -58.32 36.60
CA GLU A 588 -0.99 -57.40 35.96
C GLU A 588 -1.66 -56.53 37.05
N HIS A 589 -2.62 -55.67 36.68
CA HIS A 589 -3.52 -54.94 37.59
C HIS A 589 -2.86 -53.84 38.47
N MET A 590 -3.58 -52.85 39.03
CA MET A 590 -4.76 -52.08 38.56
C MET A 590 -4.83 -50.76 39.37
N ASP A 591 -5.91 -49.97 39.17
CA ASP A 591 -6.45 -48.95 40.10
C ASP A 591 -5.63 -47.63 40.25
N GLU A 592 -6.21 -46.44 40.04
CA GLU A 592 -7.06 -45.61 40.95
C GLU A 592 -6.30 -45.11 42.20
N ALA A 593 -6.53 -43.91 42.78
CA ALA A 593 -7.15 -42.63 42.38
C ALA A 593 -6.85 -41.62 43.53
N GLU A 594 -7.47 -40.42 43.51
CA GLU A 594 -7.55 -39.40 44.60
C GLU A 594 -6.20 -38.68 44.97
N GLU A 595 -6.07 -37.33 44.89
CA GLU A 595 -6.67 -36.20 45.66
C GLU A 595 -6.06 -36.02 47.07
N VAL A 596 -5.70 -34.82 47.60
CA VAL A 596 -5.85 -33.37 47.25
C VAL A 596 -4.61 -32.59 47.84
N ASP A 597 -4.32 -31.26 47.81
CA ASP A 597 -4.80 -29.98 47.19
C ASP A 597 -3.65 -28.90 47.30
N GLU A 598 -4.00 -27.61 47.14
CA GLU A 598 -3.40 -26.35 47.70
C GLU A 598 -2.36 -25.51 46.91
N MET A 599 -2.92 -24.51 46.22
CA MET A 599 -2.67 -23.05 46.33
C MET A 599 -1.35 -22.34 45.91
N GLU A 600 -1.59 -21.27 45.13
CA GLU A 600 -0.95 -19.92 45.07
C GLU A 600 0.53 -19.69 45.45
N ILE A 601 1.30 -19.16 44.48
CA ILE A 601 1.94 -17.83 44.51
C ILE A 601 2.22 -17.34 43.08
#